data_AF-A0A960UR69-F1
#
_entry.id   AF-A0A960UR69-F1
#
_cell.length_a   1.000
_cell.length_b   1.000
_cell.length_c   1.000
_cell.angle_alpha   90.00
_cell.angle_beta   90.00
_cell.angle_gamma   90.00
#
_symmetry.space_group_name_H-M   'P 1'
#
loop_
_entity.id
_entity.type
_entity.pdbx_description
1 polymer ?
#
loop_
_entity_poly.entity_id
_entity_poly.type
_entity_poly.pdbx_seq_one_letter_code
_entity_poly.pdbx_strand_id
1 'polypeptide(L)'
;MKAYQDLDPANGRKVKDLLKSLLLNLETKKSTRRDTKLIPDEEMIHQALAHPERGDVEVILVDLGHEQQLFLGNRRDQENPFAVMRVSEMRDFPGRRLLDAEQSTQKADAVALFLITVQDRELLRTERKNKYVFYSMHLGI
;
A
#
# COMPACT_ATOMS: atom_id res chain seq x y z
N MET A 1 7.66 16.65 -7.64
CA MET A 1 7.19 15.24 -7.63
C MET A 1 7.16 14.72 -9.06
N LYS A 2 7.41 13.44 -9.28
CA LYS A 2 7.41 12.81 -10.62
C LYS A 2 6.09 12.10 -10.91
N ALA A 3 5.70 12.05 -12.18
CA ALA A 3 4.50 11.34 -12.61
C ALA A 3 4.81 9.87 -12.92
N TYR A 4 3.76 9.06 -13.12
CA TYR A 4 3.91 7.66 -13.54
C TYR A 4 4.75 7.49 -14.82
N GLN A 5 4.66 8.43 -15.77
CA GLN A 5 5.40 8.38 -17.03
C GLN A 5 6.92 8.48 -16.84
N ASP A 6 7.37 9.06 -15.72
CA ASP A 6 8.79 9.19 -15.37
C ASP A 6 9.31 7.98 -14.57
N LEU A 7 8.43 7.03 -14.23
CA LEU A 7 8.78 5.85 -13.44
C LEU A 7 9.42 4.81 -14.36
N ASP A 8 10.57 4.29 -13.95
CA ASP A 8 11.19 3.14 -14.61
C ASP A 8 10.18 1.98 -14.71
N PRO A 9 9.92 1.42 -15.91
CA PRO A 9 9.04 0.29 -16.09
C PRO A 9 9.30 -0.89 -15.15
N ALA A 10 10.56 -1.14 -14.76
CA ALA A 10 10.90 -2.18 -13.81
C ALA A 10 10.33 -1.90 -12.40
N ASN A 11 10.35 -0.64 -11.97
CA ASN A 11 9.75 -0.22 -10.70
C ASN A 11 8.22 -0.25 -10.77
N GLY A 12 7.64 0.17 -11.89
CA GLY A 12 6.19 0.04 -12.13
C GLY A 12 5.70 -1.40 -12.00
N ARG A 13 6.46 -2.37 -12.53
CA ARG A 13 6.16 -3.81 -12.38
C ARG A 13 6.21 -4.26 -10.92
N LYS A 14 7.26 -3.89 -10.18
CA LYS A 14 7.39 -4.23 -8.75
C LYS A 14 6.21 -3.70 -7.92
N VAL A 15 5.82 -2.44 -8.15
CA VAL A 15 4.66 -1.85 -7.47
C VAL A 15 3.38 -2.61 -7.83
N LYS A 16 3.18 -2.91 -9.12
CA LYS A 16 2.04 -3.70 -9.59
C LYS A 16 1.97 -5.07 -8.92
N ASP A 17 3.08 -5.80 -8.86
CA ASP A 17 3.14 -7.13 -8.25
C ASP A 17 2.85 -7.08 -6.74
N LEU A 18 3.34 -6.05 -6.06
CA LEU A 18 3.08 -5.84 -4.64
C LEU A 18 1.60 -5.55 -4.38
N LEU A 19 0.98 -4.68 -5.20
CA LEU A 19 -0.44 -4.35 -5.08
C LEU A 19 -1.36 -5.51 -5.47
N LYS A 20 -0.98 -6.34 -6.45
CA LYS A 20 -1.68 -7.60 -6.76
C LYS A 20 -1.62 -8.58 -5.60
N SER A 21 -0.45 -8.69 -4.96
CA SER A 21 -0.28 -9.54 -3.77
C SER A 21 -1.13 -9.04 -2.59
N LEU A 22 -1.22 -7.71 -2.41
CA LEU A 22 -2.11 -7.10 -1.43
C LEU A 22 -3.58 -7.43 -1.73
N LEU A 23 -4.03 -7.23 -2.98
CA LEU A 23 -5.41 -7.51 -3.38
C LEU A 23 -5.77 -8.97 -3.12
N LEU A 24 -4.93 -9.91 -3.53
CA LEU A 24 -5.12 -11.34 -3.28
C LEU A 24 -5.22 -11.66 -1.78
N ASN A 25 -4.41 -11.01 -0.94
CA ASN A 25 -4.47 -11.20 0.51
C ASN A 25 -5.81 -10.70 1.08
N LEU A 26 -6.28 -9.54 0.64
CA LEU A 26 -7.59 -8.98 1.05
C LEU A 26 -8.76 -9.87 0.58
N GLU A 27 -8.73 -10.38 -0.64
CA GLU A 27 -9.72 -11.34 -1.15
C GLU A 27 -9.72 -12.64 -0.36
N THR A 28 -8.53 -13.17 -0.04
CA THR A 28 -8.38 -14.38 0.77
C THR A 28 -8.96 -14.18 2.17
N LYS A 29 -8.70 -13.01 2.80
CA LYS A 29 -9.31 -12.65 4.09
C LYS A 29 -10.85 -12.65 4.01
N LYS A 30 -11.43 -12.06 2.95
CA LYS A 30 -12.89 -12.07 2.73
C LYS A 30 -13.46 -13.48 2.59
N SER A 31 -12.75 -14.38 1.91
CA SER A 31 -13.24 -15.74 1.63
C SER A 31 -13.07 -16.71 2.81
N THR A 32 -12.05 -16.54 3.64
CA THR A 32 -11.70 -17.52 4.69
C THR A 32 -12.43 -17.26 6.01
N ARG A 33 -12.81 -16.02 6.29
CA ARG A 33 -13.51 -15.67 7.54
C ARG A 33 -15.01 -15.58 7.30
N ARG A 34 -15.74 -16.67 7.61
CA ARG A 34 -17.20 -16.75 7.47
C ARG A 34 -18.00 -15.63 8.17
N ASP A 35 -17.42 -14.97 9.18
CA ASP A 35 -18.09 -13.94 9.99
C ASP A 35 -17.36 -12.58 10.08
N THR A 36 -16.18 -12.43 9.49
CA THR A 36 -15.38 -11.19 9.63
C THR A 36 -15.22 -10.51 8.28
N LYS A 37 -16.03 -9.47 8.06
CA LYS A 37 -15.86 -8.52 6.96
C LYS A 37 -14.48 -7.85 7.09
N LEU A 38 -13.86 -7.47 5.97
CA LEU A 38 -12.72 -6.57 5.99
C LEU A 38 -13.09 -5.34 6.84
N ILE A 39 -12.12 -4.83 7.60
CA ILE A 39 -12.34 -3.56 8.27
C ILE A 39 -12.57 -2.46 7.21
N PRO A 40 -13.26 -1.36 7.54
CA PRO A 40 -13.68 -0.39 6.52
C PRO A 40 -12.56 0.19 5.65
N ASP A 41 -11.35 0.38 6.20
CA ASP A 41 -10.18 0.84 5.43
C ASP A 41 -9.70 -0.22 4.42
N GLU A 42 -9.57 -1.47 4.87
CA GLU A 42 -9.19 -2.58 4.00
C GLU A 42 -10.22 -2.80 2.89
N GLU A 43 -11.52 -2.73 3.20
CA GLU A 43 -12.58 -2.85 2.18
C GLU A 43 -12.50 -1.71 1.17
N MET A 44 -12.25 -0.48 1.61
CA MET A 44 -12.09 0.67 0.71
C MET A 44 -10.90 0.48 -0.25
N ILE A 45 -9.74 0.06 0.27
CA ILE A 45 -8.55 -0.20 -0.55
C ILE A 45 -8.78 -1.38 -1.48
N HIS A 46 -9.41 -2.46 -1.01
CA HIS A 46 -9.79 -3.61 -1.83
C HIS A 46 -10.68 -3.17 -3.00
N GLN A 47 -11.76 -2.43 -2.73
CA GLN A 47 -12.67 -1.95 -3.77
C GLN A 47 -11.96 -1.03 -4.77
N ALA A 48 -11.05 -0.18 -4.31
CA ALA A 48 -10.31 0.72 -5.19
C ALA A 48 -9.32 -0.01 -6.11
N LEU A 49 -8.65 -1.05 -5.61
CA LEU A 49 -7.74 -1.86 -6.40
C LEU A 49 -8.46 -2.84 -7.34
N ALA A 50 -9.60 -3.40 -6.92
CA ALA A 50 -10.38 -4.34 -7.73
C ALA A 50 -11.24 -3.64 -8.81
N HIS A 51 -11.68 -2.42 -8.53
CA HIS A 51 -12.57 -1.63 -9.39
C HIS A 51 -12.09 -0.17 -9.50
N PRO A 52 -10.89 0.07 -10.08
CA PRO A 52 -10.32 1.42 -10.18
C PRO A 52 -11.24 2.40 -10.94
N GLU A 53 -12.10 1.91 -11.82
CA GLU A 53 -13.11 2.70 -12.54
C GLU A 53 -14.21 3.28 -11.63
N ARG A 54 -14.44 2.66 -10.46
CA ARG A 54 -15.44 3.09 -9.46
C ARG A 54 -14.83 3.96 -8.37
N GLY A 55 -13.51 3.99 -8.26
CA GLY A 55 -12.80 4.79 -7.30
C GLY A 55 -11.35 4.37 -7.21
N ASP A 56 -10.46 5.19 -7.75
CA ASP A 56 -9.04 4.91 -7.74
C ASP A 56 -8.39 5.24 -6.38
N VAL A 57 -7.22 4.65 -6.14
CA VAL A 57 -6.37 4.92 -4.97
C VAL A 57 -5.08 5.60 -5.42
N GLU A 58 -4.70 6.66 -4.70
CA GLU A 58 -3.41 7.30 -4.91
C GLU A 58 -2.28 6.38 -4.43
N VAL A 59 -1.30 6.19 -5.28
CA VAL A 59 -0.10 5.41 -5.05
C VAL A 59 1.06 6.37 -4.92
N ILE A 60 1.76 6.30 -3.79
CA ILE A 60 2.94 7.11 -3.52
C ILE A 60 4.13 6.16 -3.39
N LEU A 61 5.07 6.26 -4.32
CA LEU A 61 6.32 5.51 -4.29
C LEU A 61 7.46 6.47 -3.92
N VAL A 62 8.18 6.14 -2.86
CA VAL A 62 9.39 6.87 -2.43
C VAL A 62 10.60 5.96 -2.59
N ASP A 63 11.52 6.32 -3.47
CA ASP A 63 12.79 5.62 -3.64
C ASP A 63 13.86 6.25 -2.73
N LEU A 64 14.37 5.45 -1.79
CA LEU A 64 15.42 5.83 -0.83
C LEU A 64 16.83 5.43 -1.32
N GLY A 65 16.96 4.94 -2.56
CA GLY A 65 18.21 4.53 -3.20
C GLY A 65 18.61 3.08 -2.93
N HIS A 66 18.35 2.58 -1.73
CA HIS A 66 18.58 1.19 -1.33
C HIS A 66 17.27 0.41 -1.14
N GLU A 67 16.17 1.13 -0.92
CA GLU A 67 14.86 0.57 -0.63
C GLU A 67 13.76 1.46 -1.21
N GLN A 68 12.66 0.84 -1.62
CA GLN A 68 11.48 1.52 -2.13
C GLN A 68 10.34 1.36 -1.13
N GLN A 69 9.71 2.47 -0.78
CA GLN A 69 8.56 2.48 0.11
C GLN A 69 7.30 2.83 -0.67
N LEU A 70 6.30 1.96 -0.56
CA LEU A 70 5.01 2.13 -1.18
C LEU A 70 3.98 2.57 -0.15
N PHE A 71 3.20 3.59 -0.48
CA PHE A 71 2.07 4.04 0.30
C PHE A 71 0.82 4.15 -0.57
N LEU A 72 -0.32 3.92 0.05
CA LEU A 72 -1.64 4.11 -0.56
C LEU A 72 -2.40 5.22 0.16
N GLY A 73 -2.89 6.18 -0.61
CA GLY A 73 -3.69 7.28 -0.12
C GLY A 73 -4.93 6.78 0.62
N ASN A 74 -5.18 7.34 1.79
CA ASN A 74 -6.39 7.06 2.55
C ASN A 74 -7.42 8.14 2.24
N ARG A 75 -8.51 7.77 1.56
CA ARG A 75 -9.56 8.74 1.16
C ARG A 75 -10.28 9.36 2.36
N ARG A 76 -10.24 8.71 3.53
CA ARG A 76 -10.84 9.22 4.78
C ARG A 76 -9.90 10.18 5.53
N ASP A 77 -8.59 10.07 5.28
CA ASP A 77 -7.57 10.88 5.92
C ASP A 77 -6.32 11.01 5.04
N GLN A 78 -6.26 12.10 4.29
CA GLN A 78 -5.17 12.35 3.34
C GLN A 78 -3.81 12.53 4.01
N GLU A 79 -3.76 12.89 5.30
CA GLU A 79 -2.51 13.03 6.04
C GLU A 79 -1.96 11.67 6.52
N ASN A 80 -2.78 10.62 6.41
CA ASN A 80 -2.48 9.28 6.92
C ASN A 80 -2.69 8.19 5.87
N PRO A 81 -1.85 8.17 4.82
CA PRO A 81 -1.82 7.04 3.90
C PRO A 81 -1.37 5.75 4.63
N PHE A 82 -1.67 4.62 4.03
CA PHE A 82 -1.22 3.31 4.51
C PHE A 82 0.10 2.94 3.86
N ALA A 83 1.07 2.46 4.63
CA ALA A 83 2.24 1.79 4.07
C ALA A 83 1.83 0.40 3.56
N VAL A 84 2.38 -0.01 2.42
CA VAL A 84 2.19 -1.33 1.82
C VAL A 84 3.52 -2.05 1.80
N MET A 85 3.61 -3.15 2.53
CA MET A 85 4.82 -3.95 2.62
C MET A 85 4.49 -5.40 3.00
N ARG A 86 5.45 -6.30 2.87
CA ARG A 86 5.33 -7.67 3.38
C ARG A 86 5.41 -7.66 4.91
N VAL A 87 4.74 -8.60 5.55
CA VAL A 87 4.82 -8.75 7.02
C VAL A 87 6.25 -9.01 7.49
N SER A 88 7.05 -9.73 6.69
CA SER A 88 8.48 -9.97 6.95
C SER A 88 9.32 -8.69 7.03
N GLU A 89 8.96 -7.65 6.27
CA GLU A 89 9.66 -6.36 6.18
C GLU A 89 9.34 -5.45 7.39
N MET A 90 8.40 -5.86 8.26
CA MET A 90 8.05 -5.09 9.47
C MET A 90 9.24 -4.88 10.41
N ARG A 91 10.23 -5.78 10.40
CA ARG A 91 11.43 -5.67 11.23
C ARG A 91 12.29 -4.46 10.87
N ASP A 92 12.25 -4.04 9.61
CA ASP A 92 13.00 -2.88 9.11
C ASP A 92 12.25 -1.57 9.44
N PHE A 93 10.97 -1.67 9.79
CA PHE A 93 10.10 -0.54 10.15
C PHE A 93 9.35 -0.76 11.48
N PRO A 94 10.05 -0.85 12.61
CA PRO A 94 9.47 -1.25 13.89
C PRO A 94 8.37 -0.31 14.43
N GLY A 95 8.30 0.93 13.92
CA GLY A 95 7.24 1.88 14.29
C GLY A 95 5.92 1.67 13.54
N ARG A 96 5.94 0.98 12.38
CA ARG A 96 4.74 0.70 11.60
C ARG A 96 3.93 -0.41 12.28
N ARG A 97 2.61 -0.27 12.26
CA ARG A 97 1.70 -1.26 12.85
C ARG A 97 0.77 -1.80 11.78
N LEU A 98 0.50 -3.10 11.80
CA LEU A 98 -0.51 -3.68 10.93
C LEU A 98 -1.85 -2.97 11.17
N LEU A 99 -2.52 -2.63 10.09
CA LEU A 99 -3.81 -1.96 10.13
C LEU A 99 -4.87 -2.87 10.80
N ASP A 100 -4.85 -4.15 10.43
CA ASP A 100 -5.60 -5.20 11.10
C ASP A 100 -4.69 -5.90 12.12
N ALA A 101 -4.98 -5.70 13.41
CA ALA A 101 -4.16 -6.13 14.53
C ALA A 101 -4.14 -7.66 14.75
N GLU A 102 -4.90 -8.43 13.96
CA GLU A 102 -4.84 -9.89 13.98
C GLU A 102 -3.56 -10.43 13.29
N GLN A 103 -2.42 -10.16 13.93
CA GLN A 103 -1.10 -10.64 13.52
C GLN A 103 -0.99 -12.16 13.46
N SER A 104 -1.76 -12.89 14.27
CA SER A 104 -1.57 -14.33 14.50
C SER A 104 -1.93 -15.23 13.31
N THR A 105 -2.55 -14.70 12.26
CA THR A 105 -3.03 -15.49 11.11
C THR A 105 -2.37 -15.15 9.77
N GLN A 106 -1.57 -14.07 9.72
CA GLN A 106 -0.96 -13.64 8.46
C GLN A 106 0.38 -14.35 8.23
N LYS A 107 0.56 -14.91 7.02
CA LYS A 107 1.84 -15.51 6.60
C LYS A 107 2.91 -14.43 6.52
N ALA A 108 4.16 -14.76 6.85
CA ALA A 108 5.27 -13.80 6.83
C ALA A 108 5.45 -13.10 5.46
N ASP A 109 5.18 -13.81 4.37
CA ASP A 109 5.30 -13.26 3.01
C ASP A 109 4.03 -12.53 2.53
N ALA A 110 2.97 -12.45 3.36
CA ALA A 110 1.76 -11.75 3.00
C ALA A 110 2.02 -10.23 2.91
N VAL A 111 1.49 -9.60 1.88
CA VAL A 111 1.50 -8.14 1.74
C VAL A 111 0.26 -7.58 2.45
N ALA A 112 0.46 -6.56 3.29
CA ALA A 112 -0.59 -5.99 4.11
C ALA A 112 -0.50 -4.46 4.18
N LEU A 113 -1.56 -3.85 4.72
CA LEU A 113 -1.63 -2.43 5.03
C LEU A 113 -1.09 -2.17 6.43
N PHE A 114 -0.31 -1.11 6.56
CA PHE A 114 0.26 -0.68 7.82
C PHE A 114 -0.05 0.80 8.08
N LEU A 115 -0.33 1.11 9.34
CA LEU A 115 -0.37 2.46 9.85
C LEU A 115 1.05 3.04 9.82
N ILE A 116 1.16 4.22 9.23
CA ILE A 116 2.43 4.94 9.08
C ILE A 116 2.85 5.62 10.39
N THR A 117 4.13 5.94 10.48
CA THR A 117 4.74 6.67 11.61
C THR A 117 4.79 8.17 11.35
N VAL A 118 5.15 8.94 12.38
CA VAL A 118 5.47 10.38 12.20
C VAL A 118 6.64 10.57 11.22
N GLN A 119 7.64 9.68 11.23
CA GLN A 119 8.77 9.75 10.31
C GLN A 119 8.33 9.55 8.85
N ASP A 120 7.39 8.62 8.61
CA ASP A 120 6.79 8.41 7.29
C ASP A 120 6.01 9.66 6.83
N ARG A 121 5.27 10.32 7.72
CA ARG A 121 4.57 11.57 7.39
C ARG A 121 5.55 12.66 6.97
N GLU A 122 6.62 12.86 7.73
CA GLU A 122 7.66 13.85 7.39
C GLU A 122 8.39 13.49 6.08
N LEU A 123 8.63 12.20 5.85
CA LEU A 123 9.16 11.69 4.58
C LEU A 123 8.24 12.06 3.41
N LEU A 124 6.94 11.89 3.58
CA LEU A 124 5.93 12.16 2.55
C LEU A 124 5.73 13.66 2.31
N ARG A 125 5.91 14.52 3.32
CA ARG A 125 5.82 15.98 3.18
C ARG A 125 7.00 16.58 2.41
N THR A 126 8.17 15.96 2.51
CA THR A 126 9.39 16.46 1.88
C THR A 126 9.34 16.29 0.36
N GLU A 127 9.62 17.35 -0.39
CA GLU A 127 9.82 17.24 -1.84
C GLU A 127 11.10 16.46 -2.14
N ARG A 128 10.97 15.30 -2.78
CA ARG A 128 12.09 14.45 -3.20
C ARG A 128 12.10 14.23 -4.70
N LYS A 129 13.30 14.18 -5.28
CA LYS A 129 13.52 13.91 -6.72
C LYS A 129 13.00 12.53 -7.15
N ASN A 130 13.01 11.55 -6.24
CA ASN A 130 12.56 10.18 -6.51
C ASN A 130 11.28 9.81 -5.74
N LYS A 131 10.37 10.79 -5.58
CA LYS A 131 9.00 10.57 -5.13
C LYS A 131 8.08 10.61 -6.34
N TYR A 132 7.37 9.51 -6.56
CA TYR A 132 6.38 9.35 -7.61
C TYR A 132 4.99 9.30 -6.98
N VAL A 133 4.06 10.08 -7.54
CA VAL A 133 2.66 10.09 -7.11
C VAL A 133 1.81 9.87 -8.34
N PHE A 134 0.97 8.85 -8.31
CA PHE A 134 0.11 8.47 -9.43
C PHE A 134 -1.07 7.63 -8.92
N TYR A 135 -2.05 7.37 -9.76
CA TYR A 135 -3.20 6.54 -9.41
C TYR A 135 -3.07 5.08 -9.86
N SER A 136 -3.69 4.16 -9.14
CA SER A 136 -3.54 2.71 -9.36
C SER A 136 -4.00 2.25 -10.75
N MET A 137 -4.94 2.95 -11.39
CA MET A 137 -5.35 2.66 -12.77
C MET A 137 -4.19 2.66 -13.76
N HIS A 138 -3.14 3.46 -13.52
CA HIS A 138 -1.98 3.52 -14.41
C HIS A 138 -1.18 2.21 -14.43
N LEU A 139 -1.31 1.38 -13.41
CA LEU A 139 -0.66 0.08 -13.32
C LEU A 139 -1.44 -1.02 -14.05
N GLY A 140 -2.71 -0.78 -14.38
CA GLY A 140 -3.61 -1.79 -14.98
C GLY A 140 -3.67 -3.06 -14.13
N ILE A 141 -3.89 -2.88 -12.83
CA ILE A 141 -4.01 -3.98 -11.85
C ILE A 141 -5.22 -4.83 -12.20
#